data_AF-A0A483A1R1-F1
#
_entry.id   AF-A0A483A1R1-F1
#
_cell.length_a   1.000
_cell.length_b   1.000
_cell.length_c   1.000
_cell.angle_alpha   90.00
_cell.angle_beta   90.00
_cell.angle_gamma   90.00
#
_symmetry.space_group_name_H-M   'P 1'
#
loop_
_entity.id
_entity.type
_entity.pdbx_description
1 polymer ?
#
loop_
_entity_poly.entity_id
_entity_poly.type
_entity_poly.pdbx_seq_one_letter_code
_entity_poly.pdbx_strand_id
1 'polypeptide(L)' 'MKKLAILFGLALSFNVFADVQDGVTALSDDATEAQIQLVRDGAKNRCEEVDDEDQREICVVDYYAQHNLEEAPSCD' A
#
# COMPACT_ATOMS: atom_id res chain seq x y z
N MET A 1 -17.94 -34.11 29.92
CA MET A 1 -18.66 -32.84 29.69
C MET A 1 -17.96 -32.05 28.62
N LYS A 2 -18.74 -31.51 27.67
CA LYS A 2 -18.33 -30.80 26.44
C LYS A 2 -17.55 -29.52 26.76
N LYS A 3 -16.40 -29.31 26.11
CA LYS A 3 -15.82 -27.98 25.78
C LYS A 3 -15.09 -28.15 24.44
N LEU A 4 -15.85 -28.17 23.35
CA LEU A 4 -15.96 -27.06 22.39
C LEU A 4 -14.59 -26.52 21.96
N ALA A 5 -14.18 -27.00 20.79
CA ALA A 5 -13.21 -26.41 19.90
C ALA A 5 -13.52 -24.93 19.64
N ILE A 6 -12.50 -24.15 19.27
CA ILE A 6 -12.51 -23.24 18.12
C ILE A 6 -11.04 -22.98 17.77
N LEU A 7 -10.62 -23.58 16.65
CA LEU A 7 -9.45 -23.15 15.88
C LEU A 7 -9.85 -21.83 15.21
N PHE A 8 -9.43 -20.70 15.78
CA PHE A 8 -9.50 -19.43 15.07
C PHE A 8 -8.26 -19.33 14.17
N GLY A 9 -8.40 -19.87 12.96
CA GLY A 9 -7.46 -19.63 11.88
C GLY A 9 -7.50 -18.15 11.53
N LEU A 10 -6.53 -17.38 12.03
CA LEU A 10 -6.23 -16.08 11.47
C LEU A 10 -5.30 -16.29 10.28
N ALA A 11 -5.87 -16.80 9.19
CA ALA A 11 -5.24 -16.67 7.88
C ALA A 11 -5.38 -15.20 7.48
N LEU A 12 -4.39 -14.39 7.85
CA LEU A 12 -4.18 -13.09 7.22
C LEU A 12 -3.79 -13.37 5.77
N SER A 13 -4.80 -13.55 4.92
CA SER A 13 -4.63 -13.54 3.48
C SER A 13 -4.18 -12.13 3.11
N PHE A 14 -2.87 -11.96 2.93
CA PHE A 14 -2.26 -10.80 2.27
C PHE A 14 -2.74 -10.76 0.82
N ASN A 15 -4.00 -10.38 0.60
CA ASN A 15 -4.40 -9.85 -0.69
C ASN A 15 -4.10 -8.36 -0.59
N VAL A 16 -2.86 -8.01 -0.93
CA VAL A 16 -2.45 -6.63 -1.19
C VAL A 16 -3.19 -6.19 -2.45
N PHE A 17 -4.44 -5.79 -2.27
CA PHE A 17 -5.19 -5.07 -3.29
C PHE A 17 -4.77 -3.61 -3.14
N ALA A 18 -4.28 -2.99 -4.22
CA ALA A 18 -4.17 -1.54 -4.33
C ALA A 18 -5.45 -0.88 -3.79
N ASP A 19 -5.29 0.19 -3.00
CA ASP A 19 -6.41 0.93 -2.41
C ASP A 19 -7.38 1.37 -3.53
N VAL A 20 -8.56 0.77 -3.57
CA VAL A 20 -9.56 0.99 -4.64
C VAL A 20 -10.19 2.38 -4.64
N GLN A 21 -9.81 3.29 -3.73
CA GLN A 21 -10.50 4.57 -3.57
C GLN A 21 -10.07 5.61 -4.61
N ASP A 22 -8.87 5.53 -5.15
CA ASP A 22 -8.34 6.49 -6.13
C ASP A 22 -8.29 5.95 -7.57
N GLY A 23 -8.53 4.65 -7.75
CA GLY A 23 -8.52 3.99 -9.06
C GLY A 23 -7.12 3.73 -9.63
N VAL A 24 -6.07 3.91 -8.83
CA VAL A 24 -4.71 3.54 -9.21
C VAL A 24 -4.56 2.02 -9.04
N THR A 25 -4.06 1.35 -10.09
CA THR A 25 -3.88 -0.10 -10.06
C THR A 25 -2.48 -0.45 -9.58
N ALA A 26 -2.35 -1.59 -8.89
CA ALA A 26 -1.05 -2.16 -8.60
C ALA A 26 -0.27 -2.43 -9.90
N LEU A 27 1.04 -2.20 -9.84
CA LEU A 27 1.95 -2.40 -10.95
C LEU A 27 2.18 -3.89 -11.22
N SER A 28 2.37 -4.21 -12.50
CA SER A 28 2.90 -5.50 -12.96
C SER A 28 4.42 -5.42 -13.12
N ASP A 29 5.09 -6.57 -13.23
CA ASP A 29 6.55 -6.67 -13.41
C ASP A 29 7.10 -5.80 -14.56
N ASP A 30 6.33 -5.62 -15.64
CA ASP A 30 6.71 -4.81 -16.82
C ASP A 30 6.00 -3.43 -16.87
N ALA A 31 5.75 -2.82 -15.71
CA ALA A 31 5.05 -1.54 -15.65
C ALA A 31 5.79 -0.43 -16.42
N THR A 32 5.04 0.37 -17.17
CA THR A 32 5.56 1.54 -17.87
C THR A 32 5.83 2.69 -16.89
N GLU A 33 6.75 3.60 -17.25
CA GLU A 33 7.02 4.80 -16.45
C GLU A 33 5.75 5.63 -16.20
N ALA A 34 4.83 5.68 -17.17
CA ALA A 34 3.55 6.36 -16.99
C ALA A 34 2.70 5.72 -15.88
N GLN A 35 2.72 4.38 -15.75
CA GLN A 35 2.01 3.68 -14.68
C GLN A 35 2.70 3.88 -13.33
N ILE A 36 4.03 3.86 -13.29
CA ILE A 36 4.80 4.19 -12.08
C ILE A 36 4.48 5.61 -11.61
N GLN A 37 4.41 6.57 -12.54
CA GLN A 37 4.09 7.95 -12.20
C GLN A 37 2.67 8.11 -11.63
N LEU A 38 1.69 7.33 -12.10
CA LEU A 38 0.34 7.33 -11.53
C LEU A 38 0.34 6.87 -10.06
N VAL A 39 1.19 5.91 -9.70
CA VAL A 39 1.36 5.48 -8.30
C VAL A 39 2.03 6.57 -7.46
N ARG A 40 3.08 7.23 -7.98
CA ARG A 40 3.72 8.36 -7.29
C ARG A 40 2.75 9.53 -7.06
N ASP A 41 1.97 9.88 -8.07
CA ASP A 41 0.97 10.94 -7.99
C ASP A 41 -0.16 10.56 -7.03
N GLY A 42 -0.59 9.30 -7.02
CA GLY A 42 -1.57 8.76 -6.08
C GLY A 42 -1.10 8.86 -4.62
N ALA A 43 0.14 8.42 -4.34
CA ALA A 43 0.73 8.55 -3.01
C ALA A 43 0.83 10.00 -2.55
N LYS A 44 1.26 10.90 -3.45
CA LYS A 44 1.31 12.33 -3.15
C LYS A 44 -0.06 12.87 -2.78
N ASN A 45 -1.07 12.66 -3.63
CA ASN A 45 -2.42 13.17 -3.39
C ASN A 45 -3.04 12.62 -2.09
N ARG A 46 -2.72 11.37 -1.72
CA ARG A 46 -3.25 10.76 -0.50
C ARG A 46 -2.52 11.20 0.77
N CYS A 47 -1.20 11.36 0.70
CA CYS A 47 -0.37 11.52 1.88
C CYS A 47 0.09 12.97 2.12
N GLU A 48 -0.07 13.89 1.15
CA GLU A 48 0.41 15.26 1.31
C GLU A 48 -0.27 16.06 2.43
N GLU A 49 -1.53 15.72 2.76
CA GLU A 49 -2.29 16.37 3.84
C GLU A 49 -1.96 15.80 5.23
N VAL A 50 -1.08 14.80 5.33
CA VAL A 50 -0.61 14.28 6.62
C VAL A 50 0.41 15.26 7.20
N ASP A 51 0.00 15.97 8.26
CA ASP A 51 0.78 17.03 8.90
C ASP A 51 2.10 16.51 9.52
N ASP A 52 2.05 15.32 10.13
CA ASP A 52 3.19 14.69 10.80
C ASP A 52 4.11 14.03 9.76
N GLU A 53 5.39 14.41 9.76
CA GLU A 53 6.35 13.98 8.74
C GLU A 53 6.61 12.47 8.77
N ASP A 54 6.76 11.89 9.96
CA ASP A 54 6.97 10.45 10.12
C ASP A 54 5.75 9.67 9.62
N GLN A 55 4.54 10.14 9.94
CA GLN A 55 3.29 9.53 9.46
C GLN A 55 3.11 9.69 7.95
N ARG A 56 3.53 10.83 7.39
CA ARG A 56 3.50 11.06 5.94
C ARG A 56 4.44 10.11 5.21
N GLU A 57 5.65 9.92 5.71
CA GLU A 57 6.60 8.95 5.15
C GLU A 57 6.04 7.53 5.20
N ILE A 58 5.50 7.12 6.35
CA ILE A 58 4.84 5.81 6.50
C ILE A 58 3.67 5.65 5.52
N CYS A 59 2.85 6.70 5.34
CA CYS A 59 1.75 6.70 4.38
C CYS A 59 2.23 6.46 2.95
N VAL A 60 3.29 7.14 2.52
CA VAL A 60 3.86 6.98 1.16
C VAL A 60 4.42 5.57 0.98
N VAL A 61 5.17 5.05 1.95
CA VAL A 61 5.76 3.71 1.89
C VAL A 61 4.68 2.63 1.83
N ASP A 62 3.62 2.76 2.64
CA ASP A 62 2.49 1.83 2.63
C ASP A 62 1.73 1.88 1.29
N TYR A 63 1.51 3.08 0.75
CA TYR A 63 0.86 3.25 -0.55
C TYR A 63 1.68 2.60 -1.67
N TYR A 64 2.99 2.79 -1.69
CA TYR A 64 3.87 2.16 -2.68
C TYR A 64 3.88 0.64 -2.56
N ALA A 65 3.94 0.10 -1.35
CA ALA A 65 3.85 -1.33 -1.10
C ALA A 65 2.52 -1.92 -1.60
N GLN A 66 1.41 -1.21 -1.42
CA GLN A 66 0.09 -1.62 -1.92
C GLN A 66 -0.01 -1.66 -3.45
N HIS A 67 0.84 -0.89 -4.13
CA HIS A 67 0.86 -0.77 -5.58
C HIS A 67 2.04 -1.50 -6.24
N ASN A 68 2.75 -2.37 -5.53
CA ASN A 68 3.95 -3.07 -6.00
C ASN A 68 5.04 -2.13 -6.53
N LEU A 69 5.13 -0.91 -5.98
CA LEU A 69 6.22 0.01 -6.28
C LEU A 69 7.31 -0.15 -5.21
N GLU A 70 8.43 -0.76 -5.57
CA GLU A 70 9.59 -0.89 -4.69
C GLU A 70 10.56 0.29 -4.89
N GLU A 71 10.17 1.46 -4.38
CA GLU A 71 11.06 2.64 -4.31
C GLU A 71 11.51 2.87 -2.87
N ALA A 72 12.82 3.01 -2.67
CA ALA A 72 13.35 3.43 -1.38
C ALA A 72 12.92 4.89 -1.11
N PRO A 73 12.57 5.25 0.13
CA PRO A 73 12.35 6.65 0.47
C PRO A 73 13.59 7.45 0.08
N SER A 74 13.39 8.57 -0.64
CA SER A 74 14.50 9.47 -0.96
C SER A 74 14.97 10.11 0.34
N CYS A 75 16.09 9.63 0.88
CA CYS A 75 16.82 10.31 1.95
C CYS A 75 17.53 11.53 1.36
N ASP A 76 16.79 12.59 1.05
CA ASP A 76 17.33 13.93 0.72
C ASP A 76 17.18 14.87 1.92
#